data_AF-A0A534VHJ0-F1
#
_entry.id   AF-A0A534VHJ0-F1
#
_cell.length_a   1.000
_cell.length_b   1.000
_cell.length_c   1.000
_cell.angle_alpha   90.00
_cell.angle_beta   90.00
_cell.angle_gamma   90.00
#
_symmetry.space_group_name_H-M   'P 1'
#
loop_
_entity.id
_entity.type
_entity.pdbx_description
1 polymer ?
#
loop_
_entity_poly.entity_id
_entity_poly.type
_entity_poly.pdbx_seq_one_letter_code
_entity_poly.pdbx_strand_id
1 'polypeptide(L)'
;MASPALSLHALARSGLVLSGLLLLAVGLGNLVAGRTKIVQYEEVLRSAAPARPPADPAALFPPTSEGDERHELALAKLAFYQLLLRAGWLLSLLGALLLSLGVLRVWVRAPRAPAGP
;
A
#
# COMPACT_ATOMS: atom_id res chain seq x y z
N MET A 1 9.55 34.67 -19.26
CA MET A 1 9.10 33.96 -18.04
C MET A 1 7.93 33.06 -18.43
N ALA A 2 8.08 31.73 -18.36
CA ALA A 2 6.96 30.83 -18.62
C ALA A 2 5.92 30.99 -17.49
N SER A 3 4.68 31.35 -17.81
CA SER A 3 3.64 31.52 -16.79
C SER A 3 3.41 30.20 -16.02
N PRO A 4 3.41 30.21 -14.68
CA PRO A 4 3.26 29.00 -13.87
C PRO A 4 1.97 28.22 -14.18
N ALA A 5 0.91 28.91 -14.62
CA ALA A 5 -0.35 28.30 -15.04
C ALA A 5 -0.22 27.39 -16.27
N LEU A 6 0.64 27.74 -17.25
CA LEU A 6 0.89 26.91 -18.44
C LEU A 6 1.64 25.62 -18.07
N SER A 7 2.55 25.70 -17.10
CA SER A 7 3.29 24.53 -16.59
C SER A 7 2.38 23.59 -15.79
N LEU A 8 1.52 24.13 -14.93
CA LEU A 8 0.51 23.35 -14.18
C LEU A 8 -0.50 22.65 -15.11
N HIS A 9 -0.98 23.35 -16.15
CA HIS A 9 -1.90 22.77 -17.11
C HIS A 9 -1.25 21.64 -17.93
N ALA A 10 0.03 21.80 -18.32
CA ALA A 10 0.79 20.75 -19.00
C ALA A 10 1.05 19.54 -18.10
N LEU A 11 1.28 19.76 -16.80
CA LEU A 11 1.41 18.69 -15.80
C LEU A 11 0.08 17.94 -15.62
N ALA A 12 -1.03 18.67 -15.49
CA ALA A 12 -2.37 18.11 -15.29
C ALA A 12 -2.87 17.33 -16.51
N ARG A 13 -2.41 17.68 -17.73
CA ARG A 13 -2.74 16.94 -18.95
C ARG A 13 -1.84 15.71 -19.16
N SER A 14 -0.77 15.56 -18.38
CA SER A 14 0.15 14.43 -18.49
C SER A 14 -0.44 13.21 -17.80
N GLY A 15 -0.87 12.22 -18.59
CA GLY A 15 -1.38 10.96 -18.06
C GLY A 15 -0.39 10.25 -17.13
N LEU A 16 0.92 10.39 -17.36
CA LEU A 16 1.96 9.82 -16.47
C LEU A 16 1.95 10.48 -15.09
N VAL A 17 1.77 11.80 -15.03
CA VAL A 17 1.71 12.54 -13.76
C VAL A 17 0.44 12.20 -13.01
N LEU A 18 -0.71 12.21 -13.69
CA LEU A 18 -2.00 11.86 -13.08
C LEU A 18 -2.01 10.41 -12.56
N SER A 19 -1.62 9.44 -13.39
CA SER A 19 -1.55 8.04 -12.98
C SER A 19 -0.52 7.84 -11.87
N GLY A 20 0.62 8.52 -11.94
CA GLY A 20 1.63 8.50 -10.88
C GLY A 20 1.07 8.99 -9.54
N LEU A 21 0.38 10.14 -9.55
CA LEU A 21 -0.24 10.72 -8.36
C LEU A 21 -1.34 9.81 -7.77
N LEU A 22 -2.19 9.25 -8.63
CA LEU A 22 -3.26 8.33 -8.21
C LEU A 22 -2.69 7.07 -7.56
N LEU A 23 -1.71 6.42 -8.22
CA LEU A 23 -1.05 5.23 -7.68
C LEU A 23 -0.32 5.53 -6.37
N LEU A 24 0.34 6.69 -6.27
CA LEU A 24 0.99 7.13 -5.05
C LEU A 24 -0.03 7.28 -3.90
N ALA A 25 -1.14 7.97 -4.15
CA ALA A 25 -2.19 8.18 -3.16
C ALA A 25 -2.83 6.86 -2.69
N VAL A 26 -3.18 5.97 -3.63
CA VAL A 26 -3.73 4.65 -3.30
C VAL A 26 -2.70 3.79 -2.55
N GLY A 27 -1.44 3.79 -2.99
CA GLY A 27 -0.36 3.06 -2.34
C GLY A 27 -0.14 3.52 -0.90
N LEU A 28 -0.11 4.83 -0.66
CA LEU A 28 -0.01 5.41 0.68
C LEU A 28 -1.21 5.05 1.55
N GLY A 29 -2.43 5.10 0.99
CA GLY A 29 -3.64 4.65 1.67
C GLY A 29 -3.54 3.18 2.13
N ASN A 30 -3.06 2.30 1.24
CA ASN A 30 -2.83 0.90 1.56
C ASN A 30 -1.76 0.70 2.64
N LEU A 31 -0.69 1.51 2.63
CA LEU A 31 0.35 1.45 3.66
C LEU A 31 -0.19 1.82 5.05
N VAL A 32 -0.96 2.91 5.14
CA VAL A 32 -1.58 3.36 6.40
C VAL A 32 -2.61 2.33 6.89
N ALA A 33 -3.50 1.88 6.01
CA ALA A 33 -4.52 0.89 6.36
C ALA A 33 -3.91 -0.46 6.77
N GLY A 34 -2.91 -0.94 6.02
CA GLY A 34 -2.20 -2.18 6.33
C GLY A 34 -1.49 -2.10 7.69
N ARG A 35 -0.72 -1.04 7.95
CA ARG A 35 0.05 -0.90 9.20
C ARG A 35 -0.85 -0.80 10.43
N THR A 36 -1.93 -0.02 10.36
CA THR A 36 -2.87 0.14 11.49
C THR A 36 -3.57 -1.17 11.82
N LYS A 37 -3.96 -1.96 10.80
CA LYS A 37 -4.63 -3.24 11.02
C LYS A 37 -3.69 -4.35 11.45
N ILE A 38 -2.45 -4.39 10.95
CA ILE A 38 -1.43 -5.36 11.41
C ILE A 38 -1.21 -5.23 12.91
N VAL A 39 -0.99 -4.01 13.43
CA VAL A 39 -0.80 -3.77 14.87
C VAL A 39 -2.01 -4.27 15.67
N GLN A 40 -3.22 -3.98 15.20
CA GLN A 40 -4.46 -4.42 15.85
C GLN A 40 -4.57 -5.96 15.89
N TYR A 41 -4.26 -6.66 14.80
CA TYR A 41 -4.36 -8.13 14.76
C TYR A 41 -3.22 -8.83 15.50
N GLU A 42 -2.02 -8.24 15.52
CA GLU A 42 -0.92 -8.74 16.36
C GLU A 42 -1.25 -8.65 17.84
N GLU A 43 -1.93 -7.58 18.29
CA GLU A 43 -2.41 -7.47 19.66
C GLU A 43 -3.47 -8.51 19.99
N VAL A 44 -4.44 -8.74 19.09
CA VAL A 44 -5.44 -9.81 19.24
C VAL A 44 -4.75 -11.17 19.36
N LEU A 45 -3.80 -11.48 18.48
CA LEU A 45 -3.05 -12.74 18.51
C LEU A 45 -2.23 -12.90 19.80
N ARG A 46 -1.61 -11.82 20.30
CA ARG A 46 -0.90 -11.83 21.58
C ARG A 46 -1.82 -12.07 22.77
N SER A 47 -3.01 -11.45 22.77
CA SER A 47 -4.01 -11.61 23.84
C SER A 47 -4.75 -12.95 23.77
N ALA A 48 -4.82 -13.56 22.59
CA ALA A 48 -5.50 -14.84 22.33
C ALA A 48 -4.55 -16.04 22.36
N ALA A 49 -3.30 -15.89 22.84
CA ALA A 49 -2.37 -16.99 22.99
C ALA A 49 -3.02 -18.08 23.89
N PRO A 50 -3.33 -19.27 23.36
CA PRO A 50 -4.04 -20.26 24.14
C PRO A 50 -3.08 -20.85 25.17
N ALA A 51 -3.49 -20.83 26.44
CA ALA A 51 -3.02 -21.79 27.42
C ALA A 51 -3.52 -23.18 26.99
N ARG A 52 -2.89 -23.78 25.96
CA ARG A 52 -3.26 -25.09 25.43
C ARG A 52 -2.98 -26.13 26.53
N PRO A 53 -3.99 -26.82 27.07
CA PRO A 53 -3.75 -28.04 27.82
C PRO A 53 -3.12 -29.06 26.85
N PRO A 54 -2.20 -29.93 27.30
CA PRO A 54 -1.58 -30.93 26.43
C PRO A 54 -2.68 -31.74 25.73
N ALA A 55 -2.58 -31.83 24.40
CA ALA A 55 -3.53 -32.56 23.58
C ALA A 55 -3.55 -34.03 24.03
N ASP A 56 -4.73 -34.54 24.41
CA ASP A 56 -4.91 -35.94 24.78
C ASP A 56 -4.66 -36.81 23.53
N PRO A 57 -3.60 -37.65 23.52
CA PRO A 57 -3.26 -38.47 22.36
C PRO A 57 -4.32 -39.56 22.05
N ALA A 58 -5.29 -39.79 22.95
CA ALA A 58 -6.40 -40.72 22.73
C ALA A 58 -7.57 -40.11 21.94
N ALA A 59 -7.63 -38.78 21.76
CA ALA A 59 -8.72 -38.13 21.03
C ALA A 59 -8.46 -38.14 19.51
N LEU A 60 -9.08 -39.08 18.80
CA LEU A 60 -8.96 -39.20 17.33
C LEU A 60 -9.54 -37.99 16.56
N PHE A 61 -10.48 -37.26 17.17
CA PHE A 61 -11.04 -36.01 16.64
C PHE A 61 -11.15 -35.00 17.79
N PRO A 62 -10.09 -34.23 18.08
CA PRO A 62 -10.17 -33.16 19.05
C PRO A 62 -11.23 -32.14 18.58
N PRO A 63 -12.21 -31.76 19.41
CA PRO A 63 -13.15 -30.72 19.03
C PRO A 63 -12.38 -29.41 18.82
N THR A 64 -12.43 -28.85 17.61
CA THR A 64 -11.89 -27.52 17.31
C THR A 64 -12.59 -26.53 18.23
N SER A 65 -11.82 -25.85 19.09
CA SER A 65 -12.41 -24.86 19.98
C SER A 65 -12.77 -23.60 19.18
N GLU A 66 -13.82 -22.86 19.58
CA GLU A 66 -14.11 -21.53 19.01
C GLU A 66 -12.89 -20.58 19.09
N GLY A 67 -11.99 -20.82 20.05
CA GLY A 67 -10.73 -20.10 20.20
C GLY A 67 -9.74 -20.41 19.08
N ASP A 68 -9.63 -21.67 18.64
CA ASP A 68 -8.77 -22.08 17.53
C ASP A 68 -9.28 -21.48 16.20
N GLU A 69 -10.60 -21.50 15.94
CA GLU A 69 -11.17 -20.88 14.73
C GLU A 69 -10.92 -19.36 14.70
N ARG A 70 -11.08 -18.67 15.84
CA ARG A 70 -10.80 -17.22 15.94
C ARG A 70 -9.32 -16.92 15.73
N HIS A 71 -8.43 -17.80 16.19
CA HIS A 71 -6.99 -17.66 16.01
C HIS A 71 -6.58 -17.83 14.54
N GLU A 72 -7.10 -18.87 13.87
CA GLU A 72 -6.85 -19.09 12.43
C GLU A 72 -7.37 -17.93 11.58
N LEU A 73 -8.56 -17.42 11.89
CA LEU A 73 -9.12 -16.23 11.22
C LEU A 73 -8.25 -14.99 11.45
N ALA A 74 -7.72 -14.79 12.66
CA ALA A 74 -6.83 -13.67 12.96
C ALA A 74 -5.51 -13.77 12.18
N LEU A 75 -4.94 -14.98 12.04
CA LEU A 75 -3.76 -15.22 11.20
C LEU A 75 -4.03 -14.93 9.72
N ALA A 76 -5.16 -15.41 9.19
CA ALA A 76 -5.53 -15.15 7.80
C ALA A 76 -5.71 -13.65 7.53
N LYS A 77 -6.35 -12.93 8.45
CA LYS A 77 -6.50 -11.47 8.34
C LYS A 77 -5.16 -10.74 8.43
N LEU A 78 -4.27 -11.17 9.34
CA LEU A 78 -2.91 -10.62 9.42
C LEU A 78 -2.16 -10.76 8.09
N ALA A 79 -2.19 -11.95 7.49
CA ALA A 79 -1.58 -12.21 6.19
C ALA A 79 -2.17 -11.32 5.08
N PHE A 80 -3.49 -11.11 5.08
CA PHE A 80 -4.15 -10.19 4.16
C PHE A 80 -3.64 -8.75 4.31
N TYR A 81 -3.51 -8.23 5.54
CA TYR A 81 -2.99 -6.87 5.73
C TYR A 81 -1.50 -6.73 5.41
N GLN A 82 -0.70 -7.79 5.60
CA GLN A 82 0.68 -7.82 5.13
C GLN A 82 0.75 -7.77 3.59
N LEU A 83 -0.11 -8.50 2.89
CA LEU A 83 -0.24 -8.41 1.44
C LEU A 83 -0.66 -6.99 1.01
N LEU A 84 -1.63 -6.40 1.70
CA LEU A 84 -2.08 -5.03 1.44
C LEU A 84 -0.93 -4.02 1.62
N LEU A 85 -0.10 -4.20 2.64
CA LEU A 85 1.09 -3.36 2.87
C LEU A 85 2.10 -3.49 1.72
N ARG A 86 2.39 -4.73 1.27
CA ARG A 86 3.29 -4.99 0.13
C ARG A 86 2.75 -4.39 -1.16
N ALA A 87 1.45 -4.54 -1.42
CA ALA A 87 0.79 -3.90 -2.54
C ALA A 87 0.87 -2.38 -2.46
N GLY A 88 0.69 -1.80 -1.26
CA GLY A 88 0.88 -0.38 -1.00
C GLY A 88 2.27 0.11 -1.41
N TRP A 89 3.33 -0.58 -0.99
CA TRP A 89 4.70 -0.27 -1.39
C TRP A 89 4.90 -0.31 -2.90
N LEU A 90 4.42 -1.37 -3.57
CA LEU A 90 4.55 -1.51 -5.03
C LEU A 90 3.84 -0.38 -5.77
N LEU A 91 2.61 -0.05 -5.36
CA LEU A 91 1.83 1.04 -5.96
C LEU A 91 2.49 2.40 -5.71
N SER A 92 3.00 2.64 -4.50
CA SER A 92 3.72 3.88 -4.18
C SER A 92 5.01 4.02 -4.98
N LEU A 93 5.81 2.97 -5.10
CA LEU A 93 7.06 2.99 -5.88
C LEU A 93 6.78 3.24 -7.37
N LEU A 94 5.81 2.51 -7.94
CA LEU A 94 5.40 2.71 -9.32
C LEU A 94 4.82 4.10 -9.55
N GLY A 95 3.98 4.58 -8.62
CA GLY A 95 3.42 5.92 -8.65
C GLY A 95 4.50 7.01 -8.64
N ALA A 96 5.47 6.90 -7.74
CA ALA A 96 6.61 7.81 -7.66
C ALA A 96 7.46 7.79 -8.94
N LEU A 97 7.69 6.61 -9.52
CA LEU A 97 8.42 6.47 -10.78
C LEU A 97 7.69 7.16 -11.94
N LEU A 98 6.39 6.90 -12.11
CA LEU A 98 5.59 7.52 -13.18
C LEU A 98 5.47 9.03 -13.01
N LEU A 99 5.29 9.50 -11.77
CA LEU A 99 5.26 10.92 -11.44
C LEU A 99 6.59 11.59 -11.84
N SER A 100 7.71 10.99 -11.43
CA SER A 100 9.06 11.50 -11.74
C SER A 100 9.33 11.56 -13.24
N LEU A 101 9.00 10.49 -13.97
CA LEU A 101 9.13 10.43 -15.42
C LEU A 101 8.21 11.43 -16.13
N GLY A 102 6.97 11.58 -15.64
CA GLY A 102 5.99 12.52 -16.17
C GLY A 102 6.45 13.97 -16.00
N VAL A 103 6.93 14.33 -14.82
CA VAL A 103 7.49 15.66 -14.52
C VAL A 103 8.73 15.92 -15.37
N LEU A 104 9.67 14.98 -15.43
CA LEU A 104 10.89 15.10 -16.24
C LEU A 104 10.55 15.29 -17.72
N ARG A 105 9.58 14.53 -18.25
CA ARG A 105 9.14 14.65 -19.65
C ARG A 105 8.53 16.01 -19.94
N VAL A 106 7.71 16.56 -19.03
CA VAL A 106 7.14 17.91 -19.17
C VAL A 106 8.25 18.96 -19.12
N TRP A 107 9.23 18.78 -18.23
CA TRP A 107 10.36 19.71 -18.08
C TRP A 107 11.29 19.73 -19.29
N VAL A 108 11.65 18.56 -19.84
CA VAL A 108 12.47 18.45 -21.05
C VAL A 108 11.75 18.99 -22.29
N ARG A 109 10.42 18.84 -22.35
CA ARG A 109 9.60 19.36 -23.46
C ARG A 109 9.16 20.81 -23.27
N ALA A 110 9.43 21.42 -22.11
CA ALA A 110 9.21 22.84 -21.92
C ALA A 110 10.10 23.58 -22.95
N PRO A 111 9.51 24.41 -23.83
CA PRO A 111 10.26 24.97 -24.95
C PRO A 111 11.45 25.77 -24.42
N ARG A 112 12.65 25.37 -24.85
CA ARG A 112 13.81 26.27 -24.84
C ARG A 112 13.37 27.49 -25.64
N ALA A 113 13.18 28.62 -24.97
CA ALA A 113 12.93 29.87 -25.67
C ALA A 113 14.06 30.05 -26.70
N PRO A 114 13.77 30.37 -27.96
CA PRO A 114 14.82 30.73 -28.90
C PRO A 114 15.54 31.94 -28.31
N ALA A 115 16.81 31.77 -27.97
CA ALA A 115 17.70 32.89 -27.75
C ALA A 115 17.90 33.54 -29.13
N GLY A 116 17.10 34.56 -29.43
CA GLY A 116 17.44 35.54 -30.46
C GLY A 116 18.60 36.42 -29.98
N PRO A 117 19.26 37.20 -30.84
CA PRO A 117 18.82 37.69 -32.15
C PRO A 117 19.13 36.80 -33.36
#